data_AF-X1PJ80-F1
#
_entry.id   AF-X1PJ80-F1
#
_cell.length_a   1.000
_cell.length_b   1.000
_cell.length_c   1.000
_cell.angle_alpha   90.00
_cell.angle_beta   90.00
_cell.angle_gamma   90.00
#
_symmetry.space_group_name_H-M   'P 1'
#
loop_
_entity.id
_entity.type
_entity.pdbx_description
1 polymer ?
#
loop_
_entity_poly.entity_id
_entity_poly.type
_entity_poly.pdbx_seq_one_letter_code
_entity_poly.pdbx_strand_id
1 'polypeptide(L)'
;TGIVCTFGFFASLIFATGGGLYWLEIVDHFIANFGLVVIGLVECLVLGWMYKIHKLREHANKTSDILIGKWWDILIKFVIPFVLCILLAVALVNNIINPYMGYPWWIITLGGVVPIITIFLLSFVLMKIRGKGVET
;
A
#
# COMPACT_ATOMS: atom_id res chain seq x y z
N THR A 1 -13.68 -10.10 -15.07
CA THR A 1 -13.14 -11.21 -14.26
C THR A 1 -12.21 -12.10 -15.08
N GLY A 2 -12.64 -12.67 -16.21
CA GLY A 2 -11.80 -13.56 -17.04
C GLY A 2 -10.41 -13.00 -17.42
N ILE A 3 -10.34 -11.78 -17.95
CA ILE A 3 -9.08 -11.11 -18.33
C ILE A 3 -8.11 -10.99 -17.13
N VAL A 4 -8.63 -10.66 -15.96
CA VAL A 4 -7.83 -10.51 -14.72
C VAL A 4 -7.30 -11.87 -14.27
N CYS A 5 -8.13 -12.92 -14.32
CA CYS A 5 -7.73 -14.28 -13.96
C CYS A 5 -6.65 -14.81 -14.91
N THR A 6 -6.80 -14.59 -16.22
CA THR A 6 -5.79 -14.99 -17.21
C THR A 6 -4.46 -14.29 -16.96
N PHE A 7 -4.48 -12.96 -16.76
CA PHE A 7 -3.27 -12.21 -16.44
C PHE A 7 -2.62 -12.69 -15.13
N GLY A 8 -3.42 -12.88 -14.08
CA GLY A 8 -2.95 -13.39 -12.79
C GLY A 8 -2.31 -14.77 -12.88
N PHE A 9 -2.89 -15.68 -13.67
CA PHE A 9 -2.34 -17.02 -13.88
C PHE A 9 -0.93 -16.95 -14.50
N PHE A 10 -0.76 -16.21 -15.59
CA PHE A 10 0.56 -16.05 -16.22
C PHE A 10 1.57 -15.34 -15.31
N ALA A 11 1.13 -14.31 -14.57
CA ALA A 11 1.99 -13.63 -13.60
C ALA A 11 2.44 -14.57 -12.46
N SER A 12 1.56 -15.46 -11.99
CA SER A 12 1.88 -16.39 -10.90
C SER A 12 2.87 -17.51 -11.27
N LEU A 13 3.02 -17.84 -12.57
CA LEU A 13 3.92 -18.91 -13.02
C LEU A 13 5.38 -18.66 -12.62
N ILE A 14 5.80 -17.39 -12.50
CA ILE A 14 7.17 -17.06 -12.08
C ILE A 14 7.45 -17.56 -10.65
N PHE A 15 6.45 -17.56 -9.78
CA PHE A 15 6.53 -18.05 -8.40
C PHE A 15 6.46 -19.57 -8.29
N ALA A 16 6.03 -20.27 -9.35
CA ALA A 16 5.98 -21.74 -9.38
C ALA A 16 7.27 -22.40 -9.89
N THR A 17 8.31 -21.61 -10.17
CA THR A 17 9.63 -22.12 -10.60
C THR A 17 10.46 -22.61 -9.42
N GLY A 18 11.56 -23.35 -9.68
CA GLY A 18 12.42 -23.90 -8.63
C GLY A 18 13.07 -22.86 -7.69
N GLY A 19 13.11 -21.58 -8.09
CA GLY A 19 13.54 -20.46 -7.25
C GLY A 19 12.40 -19.49 -6.88
N GLY A 20 11.15 -19.89 -7.07
CA GLY A 20 9.99 -19.01 -6.91
C GLY A 20 9.75 -18.54 -5.48
N LEU A 21 10.16 -19.31 -4.47
CA LEU A 21 10.07 -18.93 -3.07
C LEU A 21 10.90 -17.66 -2.77
N TYR A 22 12.11 -17.55 -3.33
CA TYR A 22 12.95 -16.36 -3.16
C TYR A 22 12.30 -15.11 -3.73
N TRP A 23 11.72 -15.22 -4.93
CA TRP A 23 10.97 -14.12 -5.55
C TRP A 23 9.76 -13.72 -4.72
N LEU A 24 9.03 -14.70 -4.19
CA LEU A 24 7.86 -14.47 -3.36
C LEU A 24 8.24 -13.73 -2.06
N GLU A 25 9.30 -14.17 -1.38
CA GLU A 25 9.78 -13.53 -0.15
C GLU A 25 10.22 -12.08 -0.37
N ILE A 26 10.95 -11.80 -1.45
CA ILE A 26 11.36 -10.43 -1.80
C ILE A 26 10.14 -9.56 -2.07
N VAL A 27 9.23 -10.01 -2.93
CA VAL A 27 8.02 -9.25 -3.31
C VAL A 27 7.14 -9.00 -2.07
N ASP A 28 6.91 -10.01 -1.25
CA ASP A 28 6.11 -9.90 -0.02
C ASP A 28 6.73 -8.90 0.96
N HIS A 29 8.04 -9.00 1.22
CA HIS A 29 8.74 -8.09 2.10
C HIS A 29 8.60 -6.63 1.65
N PHE A 30 8.76 -6.36 0.36
CA PHE A 30 8.68 -5.00 -0.17
C PHE A 30 7.25 -4.46 -0.19
N ILE A 31 6.28 -5.27 -0.60
CA ILE A 31 4.86 -4.86 -0.59
C ILE A 31 4.40 -4.57 0.83
N ALA A 32 4.73 -5.43 1.81
CA ALA A 32 4.28 -5.26 3.18
C ALA A 32 4.94 -4.07 3.89
N ASN A 33 6.26 -3.93 3.77
CA ASN A 33 7.01 -2.91 4.53
C ASN A 33 7.01 -1.52 3.87
N PHE A 34 6.90 -1.44 2.55
CA PHE A 34 6.91 -0.16 1.84
C PHE A 34 5.57 0.12 1.17
N GLY A 35 5.05 -0.82 0.37
CA GLY A 35 3.82 -0.62 -0.41
C GLY A 35 2.60 -0.29 0.47
N LEU A 36 2.21 -1.21 1.35
CA LEU A 36 1.07 -1.05 2.24
C LEU A 36 1.23 0.13 3.20
N VAL A 37 2.44 0.32 3.74
CA VAL A 37 2.76 1.41 4.67
C VAL A 37 2.59 2.78 3.99
N VAL A 38 3.12 2.96 2.77
CA VAL A 38 2.99 4.22 2.02
C VAL A 38 1.54 4.49 1.63
N ILE A 39 0.80 3.47 1.16
CA ILE A 39 -0.61 3.61 0.82
C ILE A 39 -1.42 4.02 2.05
N GLY A 40 -1.23 3.33 3.17
CA GLY A 40 -1.91 3.64 4.43
C GLY A 40 -1.55 5.04 4.95
N LEU A 41 -0.29 5.48 4.79
CA LEU A 41 0.13 6.81 5.19
C LEU A 41 -0.58 7.89 4.34
N VAL A 42 -0.61 7.71 3.01
CA VAL A 42 -1.32 8.62 2.10
C VAL A 42 -2.82 8.65 2.43
N GLU A 43 -3.44 7.49 2.67
CA GLU A 43 -4.85 7.41 3.06
C GLU A 43 -5.13 8.16 4.37
N CYS A 44 -4.29 7.98 5.38
CA CYS A 44 -4.43 8.70 6.64
C CYS A 44 -4.18 10.21 6.49
N LEU A 45 -3.25 10.63 5.61
CA LEU A 45 -3.03 12.05 5.32
C LEU A 45 -4.27 12.69 4.65
N VAL A 46 -4.83 11.99 3.65
CA VAL A 46 -6.02 12.45 2.91
C VAL A 46 -7.24 12.48 3.83
N LEU A 47 -7.54 11.38 4.53
CA LEU A 47 -8.68 11.33 5.44
C LEU A 47 -8.50 12.25 6.65
N GLY A 48 -7.26 12.35 7.15
CA GLY A 48 -6.87 13.08 8.36
C GLY A 48 -6.94 14.60 8.25
N TRP A 49 -6.52 15.13 7.10
CA TRP A 49 -6.37 16.58 6.91
C TRP A 49 -7.19 17.13 5.74
N MET A 50 -7.41 16.38 4.67
CA MET A 50 -8.21 16.86 3.53
C MET A 50 -9.70 16.61 3.74
N TYR A 51 -10.08 15.47 4.32
CA TYR A 51 -11.48 15.13 4.60
C TYR A 51 -11.89 15.44 6.04
N LYS A 52 -13.19 15.68 6.27
CA LYS A 52 -13.73 15.88 7.63
C LYS A 52 -13.98 14.52 8.28
N ILE A 53 -12.97 13.96 8.97
CA ILE A 53 -13.05 12.67 9.69
C ILE A 53 -14.32 12.55 10.55
N HIS A 54 -14.72 13.65 11.20
CA HIS A 54 -15.93 13.68 12.03
C HIS A 54 -17.20 13.21 11.29
N LYS A 55 -17.33 13.50 9.99
CA LYS A 55 -18.47 13.04 9.19
C LYS A 55 -18.43 11.52 8.97
N LEU A 56 -17.24 10.94 8.82
CA LEU A 56 -17.08 9.48 8.72
C LEU A 56 -17.45 8.81 10.04
N ARG A 57 -17.01 9.39 11.16
CA ARG A 57 -17.36 8.92 12.51
C ARG A 57 -18.87 8.99 12.76
N GLU A 58 -19.51 10.11 12.43
CA GLU A 58 -20.96 10.27 12.59
C GLU A 58 -21.73 9.28 11.69
N HIS A 59 -21.27 9.06 10.46
CA HIS A 59 -21.88 8.09 9.55
C HIS A 59 -21.75 6.66 10.08
N ALA A 60 -20.57 6.27 10.58
CA ALA A 60 -20.36 4.97 11.21
C ALA A 60 -21.27 4.79 12.45
N ASN A 61 -21.36 5.82 13.30
CA ASN A 61 -22.19 5.80 14.49
C ASN A 61 -23.71 5.73 14.22
N LYS A 62 -24.18 6.09 13.02
CA LYS A 62 -25.60 5.96 12.64
C LYS A 62 -26.00 4.51 12.35
N THR A 63 -25.04 3.66 12.00
CA THR A 63 -25.30 2.26 11.61
C THR A 63 -24.79 1.28 12.67
N SER A 64 -23.82 1.68 13.50
CA SER A 64 -23.23 0.82 14.52
C SER A 64 -23.97 0.84 15.85
N ASP A 65 -24.14 -0.34 16.46
CA ASP A 65 -24.61 -0.51 17.85
C ASP A 65 -23.60 0.03 18.89
N ILE A 66 -22.32 0.17 18.50
CA ILE A 66 -21.24 0.71 19.34
C ILE A 66 -20.83 2.09 18.81
N LEU A 67 -20.95 3.11 19.67
CA LEU A 67 -20.61 4.48 19.33
C LEU A 67 -19.09 4.74 19.41
N ILE A 68 -18.52 5.23 18.32
CA ILE A 68 -17.13 5.64 18.20
C ILE A 68 -16.96 7.07 18.73
N GLY A 69 -16.10 7.22 19.74
CA GLY A 69 -15.77 8.49 20.39
C GLY A 69 -14.73 9.33 19.62
N LYS A 70 -14.42 10.52 20.14
CA LYS A 70 -13.45 11.46 19.53
C LYS A 70 -12.01 10.94 19.49
N TRP A 71 -11.67 9.91 20.28
CA TRP A 71 -10.35 9.27 20.25
C TRP A 71 -10.02 8.67 18.87
N TRP A 72 -11.03 8.24 18.12
CA TRP A 72 -10.85 7.69 16.78
C TRP A 72 -10.34 8.74 15.80
N ASP A 73 -10.83 9.98 15.91
CA ASP A 73 -10.36 11.10 15.09
C ASP A 73 -8.87 11.39 15.36
N ILE A 74 -8.44 11.31 16.63
CA ILE A 74 -7.03 11.51 17.03
C ILE A 74 -6.15 10.35 16.55
N LEU A 75 -6.65 9.12 16.63
CA LEU A 75 -5.95 7.93 16.15
C LEU A 75 -5.60 8.03 14.67
N ILE A 76 -6.59 8.32 13.82
CA ILE A 76 -6.39 8.40 12.36
C ILE A 76 -5.54 9.60 11.97
N LYS A 77 -5.72 10.73 12.66
CA LYS A 77 -5.02 11.96 12.29
C LYS A 77 -3.57 12.01 12.78
N PHE A 78 -3.26 11.40 13.92
CA PHE A 78 -1.93 11.58 14.54
C PHE A 78 -1.24 10.25 14.84
N VAL A 79 -1.91 9.33 15.52
CA VAL A 79 -1.25 8.11 16.02
C VAL A 79 -0.85 7.18 14.88
N ILE A 80 -1.78 6.87 13.97
CA ILE A 80 -1.54 5.95 12.86
C ILE A 80 -0.48 6.52 11.89
N PRO A 81 -0.57 7.78 11.42
CA PRO A 81 0.48 8.38 10.59
C PRO A 81 1.85 8.34 11.26
N PHE A 82 1.92 8.60 12.57
CA PHE A 82 3.17 8.60 13.32
C PHE A 82 3.81 7.21 13.36
N VAL A 83 3.02 6.17 13.67
CA VAL A 83 3.50 4.79 13.67
C VAL A 83 3.93 4.35 12.27
N LEU A 84 3.14 4.67 11.23
CA LEU A 84 3.49 4.34 9.84
C LEU A 84 4.77 5.05 9.39
N CYS A 85 4.99 6.31 9.77
CA CYS A 85 6.24 7.02 9.51
C CYS A 85 7.45 6.32 10.17
N ILE A 86 7.31 5.87 11.42
CA ILE A 86 8.38 5.13 12.11
C ILE A 86 8.66 3.81 11.40
N LEU A 87 7.62 3.02 11.08
CA LEU A 87 7.77 1.75 10.38
C LEU A 87 8.47 1.93 9.03
N LEU A 88 8.09 2.97 8.28
CA LEU A 88 8.73 3.28 7.00
C LEU A 88 10.19 3.66 7.16
N ALA A 89 10.53 4.47 8.17
CA ALA A 89 11.90 4.86 8.46
C ALA A 89 12.76 3.64 8.85
N VAL A 90 12.24 2.77 9.72
CA VAL A 90 12.91 1.53 10.14
C VAL A 90 13.11 0.60 8.95
N ALA A 91 12.09 0.41 8.11
CA ALA A 91 12.19 -0.41 6.91
C ALA A 91 13.27 0.12 5.95
N LEU A 92 13.31 1.44 5.74
CA LEU A 92 14.28 2.09 4.85
C LEU A 92 15.72 1.97 5.38
N VAL A 93 15.93 2.22 6.67
CA VAL A 93 17.25 2.07 7.31
C VAL A 93 17.73 0.62 7.26
N ASN A 94 16.85 -0.34 7.58
CA ASN A 94 17.20 -1.75 7.55
C ASN A 94 17.59 -2.20 6.13
N ASN A 95 16.86 -1.76 5.11
CA ASN A 95 17.14 -2.13 3.72
C ASN A 95 18.46 -1.54 3.19
N ILE A 96 18.85 -0.35 3.66
CA ILE A 96 20.10 0.31 3.27
C ILE A 96 21.31 -0.31 3.98
N ILE A 97 21.20 -0.58 5.29
CA ILE A 97 22.33 -1.08 6.10
C ILE A 97 22.57 -2.57 5.83
N ASN A 98 21.50 -3.36 5.73
CA ASN A 98 21.56 -4.79 5.44
C ASN A 98 20.69 -5.07 4.21
N PRO A 99 21.28 -5.14 3.00
CA PRO A 99 20.54 -5.54 1.81
C PRO A 99 19.79 -6.83 2.11
N TYR A 100 18.50 -6.87 1.77
CA TYR A 100 17.63 -7.99 2.12
C TYR A 100 18.30 -9.32 1.72
N MET A 101 18.60 -10.17 2.71
CA MET A 101 19.28 -11.48 2.54
C MET A 101 20.63 -11.44 1.81
N GLY A 102 21.29 -10.28 1.74
CA GLY A 102 22.55 -10.11 0.99
C GLY A 102 22.39 -10.20 -0.53
N TYR A 103 21.17 -10.06 -1.05
CA TYR A 103 20.92 -10.16 -2.48
C TYR A 103 21.57 -8.99 -3.26
N PRO A 104 22.01 -9.23 -4.50
CA PRO A 104 22.49 -8.15 -5.37
C PRO A 104 21.38 -7.13 -5.62
N TRP A 105 21.76 -5.84 -5.64
CA TRP A 105 20.86 -4.70 -5.80
C TRP A 105 19.91 -4.80 -7.01
N TRP A 106 20.33 -5.47 -8.08
CA TRP A 106 19.48 -5.70 -9.25
C TRP A 106 18.23 -6.54 -8.93
N ILE A 107 18.34 -7.56 -8.08
CA ILE A 107 17.21 -8.41 -7.69
C ILE A 107 16.27 -7.65 -6.76
N ILE A 108 16.82 -6.89 -5.83
CA ILE A 108 16.08 -6.06 -4.87
C ILE A 108 15.26 -4.98 -5.60
N THR A 109 15.87 -4.33 -6.59
CA THR A 109 15.18 -3.29 -7.38
C THR A 109 14.09 -3.86 -8.28
N LEU A 110 14.34 -5.00 -8.94
CA LEU A 110 13.36 -5.67 -9.80
C LEU A 110 12.19 -6.28 -9.01
N GLY A 111 12.47 -6.97 -7.90
CA GLY A 111 11.46 -7.65 -7.08
C GLY A 111 10.73 -6.74 -6.10
N GLY A 112 11.33 -5.61 -5.73
CA GLY A 112 10.79 -4.72 -4.71
C GLY A 112 10.32 -3.36 -5.24
N VAL A 113 11.27 -2.55 -5.71
CA VAL A 113 11.03 -1.14 -6.07
C VAL A 113 10.14 -1.01 -7.31
N VAL A 114 10.41 -1.80 -8.35
CA VAL A 114 9.65 -1.75 -9.62
C VAL A 114 8.16 -2.07 -9.43
N PRO A 115 7.75 -3.13 -8.71
CA PRO A 115 6.34 -3.40 -8.41
C PRO A 115 5.64 -2.24 -7.68
N ILE A 116 6.28 -1.61 -6.70
CA ILE A 116 5.68 -0.50 -5.95
C ILE A 116 5.46 0.71 -6.87
N ILE A 117 6.47 1.08 -7.66
CA ILE A 117 6.38 2.21 -8.60
C ILE A 117 5.32 1.93 -9.66
N THR A 118 5.27 0.72 -10.21
CA THR A 118 4.28 0.36 -11.24
C THR A 118 2.86 0.41 -10.69
N ILE A 119 2.60 -0.09 -9.48
CA ILE A 119 1.28 0.02 -8.83
C ILE A 119 0.91 1.49 -8.62
N PHE A 120 1.82 2.31 -8.13
CA PHE A 120 1.57 3.72 -7.90
C PHE A 120 1.26 4.47 -9.21
N LEU A 121 2.07 4.25 -10.25
CA LEU A 121 1.85 4.85 -11.57
C LEU A 121 0.54 4.36 -12.22
N LEU A 122 0.24 3.07 -12.14
CA LEU A 122 -1.03 2.52 -12.63
C LEU A 122 -2.23 3.17 -11.93
N SER A 123 -2.15 3.39 -10.61
CA SER A 123 -3.18 4.11 -9.86
C SER A 123 -3.44 5.51 -10.45
N PHE A 124 -2.38 6.27 -10.74
CA PHE A 124 -2.51 7.61 -11.36
C PHE A 124 -3.04 7.55 -12.79
N VAL A 125 -2.59 6.60 -13.59
CA VAL A 125 -3.05 6.43 -14.99
C VAL A 125 -4.53 6.06 -15.04
N LEU A 126 -4.96 5.08 -14.23
CA LEU A 126 -6.36 4.68 -14.13
C LEU A 126 -7.25 5.81 -13.62
N MET A 127 -6.78 6.61 -12.66
CA MET A 127 -7.47 7.82 -12.21
C MET A 127 -7.72 8.80 -13.36
N LYS A 128 -6.72 9.01 -14.22
CA LYS A 128 -6.82 9.93 -15.37
C LYS A 128 -7.77 9.43 -16.46
N ILE A 129 -7.86 8.12 -16.68
CA ILE A 129 -8.77 7.51 -17.65
C ILE A 129 -10.23 7.71 -17.20
N ARG A 130 -10.53 7.57 -15.91
CA ARG A 130 -11.88 7.75 -15.36
C ARG A 130 -12.34 9.21 -15.35
N GLY A 131 -11.42 10.18 -15.30
CA GLY A 131 -11.74 11.61 -15.31
C GLY A 131 -12.36 12.11 -16.63
N LYS A 132 -12.22 11.38 -17.74
CA LYS A 132 -12.77 11.78 -19.05
C LYS A 132 -14.21 11.29 -19.32
N GLY A 133 -14.79 10.52 -18.41
CA GLY A 133 -16.12 9.90 -18.59
C GLY A 133 -17.26 10.60 -17.86
N VAL A 134 -17.04 11.78 -17.27
CA VAL A 134 -18.02 12.52 -16.44
C VAL A 134 -18.13 13.98 -16.90
N GLU A 135 -18.23 14.20 -18.21
CA GLU A 135 -18.51 15.52 -18.82
C GLU A 135 -19.69 15.46 -19.83
N THR A 136 -20.71 14.62 -19.56
CA THR A 136 -21.99 14.67 -20.29
C THR A 136 -23.16 14.63 -19.34
#